data_AF-A0A2A5X103-F1
#
_entry.id   AF-A0A2A5X103-F1
#
_cell.length_a   1.000
_cell.length_b   1.000
_cell.length_c   1.000
_cell.angle_alpha   90.00
_cell.angle_beta   90.00
_cell.angle_gamma   90.00
#
_symmetry.space_group_name_H-M   'P 1'
#
loop_
_entity.id
_entity.type
_entity.pdbx_description
1 polymer ?
#
loop_
_entity_poly.entity_id
_entity_poly.type
_entity_poly.pdbx_seq_one_letter_code
_entity_poly.pdbx_strand_id
1 'polypeptide(L)' 'MIKNIEKNISTVSGLINYLTRITIAFLACAILFQLTTNVKLFDMDVIANATTLFNMLGTKVILGILAIITLFYLLRKK' A
#
# COMPACT_ATOMS: atom_id res chain seq x y z
N MET A 1 11.31 18.08 -26.49
CA MET A 1 9.97 17.85 -25.93
C MET A 1 9.94 16.63 -25.00
N ILE A 2 10.38 15.45 -25.45
CA ILE A 2 10.39 14.19 -24.67
C ILE A 2 11.23 14.30 -23.37
N LYS A 3 12.41 14.93 -23.40
CA LYS A 3 13.26 15.14 -22.20
C LYS A 3 12.61 15.98 -21.09
N ASN A 4 11.71 16.90 -21.41
CA ASN A 4 10.99 17.68 -20.39
C ASN A 4 9.92 16.84 -19.68
N ILE A 5 9.32 15.89 -20.41
CA ILE A 5 8.31 14.99 -19.85
C ILE A 5 8.97 14.04 -18.85
N GLU A 6 10.13 13.45 -19.19
CA GLU A 6 10.89 12.60 -18.27
C GLU A 6 11.33 13.35 -17.00
N LYS A 7 11.79 14.60 -17.13
CA LYS A 7 12.18 15.44 -15.99
C LYS A 7 10.99 15.78 -15.08
N ASN A 8 9.82 16.04 -15.66
CA ASN A 8 8.60 16.30 -14.89
C ASN A 8 8.13 15.02 -14.17
N ILE A 9 8.18 13.88 -14.84
CA ILE A 9 7.85 12.58 -14.25
C ILE A 9 8.80 12.26 -13.09
N SER A 10 10.10 12.51 -13.23
CA SER A 10 11.06 12.25 -12.13
C SER A 10 10.80 13.15 -10.92
N THR A 11 10.43 14.40 -11.15
CA THR A 11 10.11 15.36 -10.08
C THR A 11 8.83 14.95 -9.35
N VAL A 12 7.78 14.58 -10.10
CA VAL A 12 6.52 14.10 -9.53
C VAL A 12 6.73 12.78 -8.77
N SER A 13 7.51 11.86 -9.32
CA SER A 13 7.86 10.60 -8.65
C SER A 13 8.61 10.84 -7.33
N GLY A 14 9.55 11.79 -7.32
CA GLY A 14 10.23 12.23 -6.10
C GLY A 14 9.25 12.76 -5.04
N LEU A 15 8.35 13.66 -5.42
CA LEU A 15 7.34 14.22 -4.51
C LEU A 15 6.41 13.14 -3.95
N ILE A 16 5.95 12.21 -4.80
CA ILE A 16 5.12 11.08 -4.38
C ILE A 16 5.87 10.24 -3.35
N ASN A 17 7.16 9.97 -3.55
CA ASN A 17 7.96 9.20 -2.60
C ASN A 17 8.11 9.88 -1.22
N TYR A 18 8.20 11.21 -1.18
CA TYR A 18 8.22 11.94 0.09
C TYR A 18 6.84 11.93 0.76
N LEU A 19 5.78 12.15 -0.01
CA LEU A 19 4.40 12.11 0.46
C LEU A 19 4.03 10.73 1.03
N THR A 20 4.44 9.65 0.37
CA THR A 20 4.17 8.28 0.85
C THR A 20 4.89 8.00 2.16
N ARG A 21 6.14 8.44 2.33
CA ARG A 21 6.85 8.30 3.60
C ARG A 21 6.16 9.04 4.74
N ILE A 22 5.72 10.28 4.51
CA ILE A 22 5.02 11.08 5.53
C ILE A 22 3.68 10.44 5.90
N THR A 23 2.92 9.99 4.90
CA THR A 23 1.62 9.34 5.14
C THR A 23 1.75 8.01 5.86
N ILE A 24 2.79 7.21 5.58
CA ILE A 24 3.08 5.97 6.33
C ILE A 24 3.44 6.28 7.78
N ALA A 25 4.30 7.28 8.02
CA ALA A 25 4.66 7.69 9.37
C ALA A 25 3.44 8.21 10.16
N PHE A 26 2.58 8.99 9.50
CA PHE A 26 1.33 9.46 10.07
C PHE A 26 0.38 8.30 10.41
N LEU A 27 0.22 7.33 9.51
CA LEU A 27 -0.61 6.14 9.73
C LEU A 27 -0.11 5.32 10.94
N ALA A 28 1.20 5.10 11.05
CA ALA A 28 1.79 4.40 12.19
C ALA A 28 1.55 5.14 13.51
N CYS A 29 1.71 6.47 13.51
CA CYS A 29 1.45 7.30 14.68
C CYS A 29 -0.03 7.26 15.08
N ALA A 30 -0.94 7.31 14.11
CA ALA A 30 -2.38 7.25 14.34
C ALA A 30 -2.81 5.90 14.94
N ILE A 31 -2.24 4.79 14.48
CA ILE A 31 -2.48 3.45 15.04
C ILE A 31 -2.01 3.40 16.50
N LEU A 32 -0.78 3.86 16.78
CA LEU A 32 -0.24 3.87 18.14
C LEU A 32 -1.05 4.76 19.09
N PHE A 33 -1.51 5.92 18.61
CA PHE A 33 -2.35 6.83 19.38
C PHE A 33 -3.68 6.18 19.77
N GLN A 34 -4.38 5.56 18.81
CA GLN A 34 -5.65 4.90 19.09
C GLN A 34 -5.47 3.68 20.02
N LEU A 35 -4.38 2.92 19.88
CA LEU A 35 -4.05 1.84 20.81
C LEU A 35 -3.79 2.33 22.25
N THR A 36 -3.15 3.48 22.39
CA THR A 36 -2.77 4.03 23.71
C THR A 36 -3.94 4.72 24.40
N THR A 37 -4.76 5.43 23.66
CA THR A 37 -5.82 6.29 24.21
C THR A 37 -7.21 5.68 24.14
N ASN A 38 -7.41 4.62 23.35
CA ASN A 38 -8.73 4.08 22.97
C ASN A 38 -9.67 5.11 22.33
N VAL A 39 -9.17 6.28 21.91
CA VAL A 39 -9.95 7.32 21.25
C VAL A 39 -9.84 7.16 19.73
N LYS A 40 -10.97 7.22 19.03
CA LYS A 40 -11.03 7.21 17.58
C LYS A 40 -10.41 8.48 17.00
N LEU A 41 -9.50 8.33 16.05
CA LEU A 41 -8.88 9.45 15.34
C LEU A 41 -9.75 9.81 14.14
N PHE A 42 -10.15 11.08 14.03
CA PHE A 42 -11.07 11.57 13.00
C PHE A 42 -12.43 10.87 12.98
N ASP A 43 -12.92 10.42 14.15
CA ASP A 43 -14.14 9.60 14.30
C ASP A 43 -14.07 8.24 13.56
N MET A 44 -12.87 7.86 13.11
CA MET A 44 -12.63 6.62 12.38
C MET A 44 -11.86 5.63 13.25
N ASP A 45 -12.18 4.35 13.10
CA ASP A 45 -11.39 3.28 13.67
C ASP A 45 -10.19 3.00 12.77
N VAL A 46 -9.09 3.69 13.05
CA VAL A 46 -7.85 3.63 12.27
C VAL A 46 -7.24 2.23 12.32
N ILE A 47 -7.38 1.52 13.44
CA ILE A 47 -6.86 0.15 13.61
C ILE A 47 -7.64 -0.81 12.71
N ALA A 48 -8.97 -0.78 12.73
CA ALA A 48 -9.80 -1.62 11.89
C ALA A 48 -9.56 -1.34 10.39
N ASN A 49 -9.43 -0.06 10.03
CA ASN A 49 -9.14 0.35 8.65
C ASN A 49 -7.73 -0.04 8.19
N ALA A 50 -6.72 0.10 9.05
CA ALA A 50 -5.37 -0.37 8.73
C ALA A 50 -5.34 -1.90 8.58
N THR A 51 -6.01 -2.63 9.48
CA THR A 51 -6.07 -4.10 9.44
C THR A 51 -6.76 -4.60 8.17
N THR A 52 -7.86 -3.96 7.76
CA THR A 52 -8.52 -4.30 6.48
C THR A 52 -7.64 -3.98 5.27
N LEU A 53 -6.89 -2.88 5.27
CA LEU A 53 -5.91 -2.57 4.22
C LEU A 53 -4.80 -3.63 4.16
N PHE A 54 -4.23 -4.02 5.31
CA PHE A 54 -3.20 -5.06 5.36
C PHE A 54 -3.74 -6.43 4.92
N ASN A 55 -4.96 -6.78 5.32
CA ASN A 55 -5.61 -8.01 4.86
C ASN A 55 -5.87 -7.98 3.35
N MET A 56 -6.35 -6.87 2.79
CA MET A 56 -6.52 -6.74 1.34
C MET A 56 -5.19 -6.88 0.58
N LEU A 57 -4.10 -6.34 1.12
CA LEU A 57 -2.76 -6.53 0.53
C LEU A 57 -2.29 -7.98 0.62
N GLY A 58 -2.41 -8.61 1.80
CA GLY A 58 -2.02 -10.00 2.01
C GLY A 58 -2.81 -10.96 1.11
N THR A 59 -4.14 -10.84 1.08
CA THR A 59 -5.02 -11.68 0.24
C THR A 59 -4.72 -11.50 -1.24
N LYS A 60 -4.49 -10.27 -1.73
CA LYS A 60 -4.15 -10.02 -3.14
C LYS A 60 -2.79 -10.59 -3.54
N VAL A 61 -1.78 -10.51 -2.68
CA VAL A 61 -0.45 -11.09 -2.92
C VAL A 61 -0.55 -12.63 -3.00
N ILE A 62 -1.30 -13.25 -2.09
CA ILE A 62 -1.53 -14.71 -2.09
C ILE A 62 -2.28 -15.16 -3.36
N LEU A 63 -3.33 -14.44 -3.75
CA LEU A 63 -4.07 -14.69 -5.00
C LEU A 63 -3.19 -14.54 -6.24
N GLY A 64 -2.30 -13.55 -6.27
CA GLY A 64 -1.33 -13.36 -7.35
C GLY A 64 -0.35 -14.53 -7.47
N ILE A 65 0.19 -15.00 -6.34
CA ILE A 65 1.09 -16.17 -6.30
C ILE A 65 0.36 -17.44 -6.76
N LEU A 66 -0.87 -17.65 -6.29
CA LEU A 66 -1.73 -18.75 -6.75
C LEU A 66 -1.97 -18.69 -8.26
N ALA A 67 -2.33 -17.52 -8.80
CA ALA A 67 -2.55 -17.32 -10.22
C ALA A 67 -1.30 -17.65 -11.05
N ILE A 68 -0.12 -17.21 -10.61
CA ILE A 68 1.16 -17.51 -11.28
C ILE A 68 1.46 -19.01 -11.26
N ILE A 69 1.25 -19.68 -10.13
CA ILE A 69 1.45 -21.14 -10.01
C ILE A 69 0.48 -21.90 -10.92
N THR A 70 -0.79 -21.51 -10.95
CA THR A 70 -1.80 -22.12 -11.84
C THR A 70 -1.40 -21.95 -13.31
N LEU A 71 -0.97 -20.74 -13.70
CA LEU A 71 -0.57 -20.43 -15.07
C LEU A 71 0.70 -21.19 -15.47
N PHE A 72 1.67 -21.30 -14.56
CA PHE A 72 2.87 -22.12 -14.75
C PHE A 72 2.54 -23.61 -14.92
N TYR A 73 1.62 -24.15 -14.11
CA TYR A 73 1.19 -25.53 -14.23
C TYR A 73 0.47 -25.81 -15.55
N LEU A 74 -0.35 -24.87 -16.02
CA LEU A 74 -1.07 -24.95 -17.29
C LEU A 74 -0.13 -24.88 -18.49
N LEU A 75 0.92 -24.05 -18.41
CA LEU A 75 1.98 -23.97 -19.42
C LEU A 75 2.87 -25.21 -19.44
N ARG A 76 3.19 -25.82 -18.28
CA ARG A 76 4.01 -27.04 -18.18
C ARG A 76 3.31 -28.29 -18.75
N LYS A 77 1.98 -28.26 -18.89
CA LYS A 77 1.19 -29.36 -19.48
C LYS A 77 1.12 -29.33 -21.02
N LYS A 78 1.67 -28.30 -21.67
CA LYS A 78 1.92 -28.27 -23.12
C LYS A 78 3.34 -28.72 -23.42
#